data_AF-A0AAV9MET0-F1
#
_entry.id   AF-A0AAV9MET0-F1
#
_cell.length_a   1.000
_cell.length_b   1.000
_cell.length_c   1.000
_cell.angle_alpha   90.00
_cell.angle_beta   90.00
_cell.angle_gamma   90.00
#
_symmetry.space_group_name_H-M   'P 1'
#
loop_
_entity.id
_entity.type
_entity.pdbx_description
1 polymer ?
#
loop_
_entity_poly.entity_id
_entity_poly.type
_entity_poly.pdbx_seq_one_letter_code
_entity_poly.pdbx_strand_id
1 'polypeptide(L)'
;MEKLRVQDDLLLACSVRMHGLDKWEMVAAEFSKAIFHFRRCVLNISPIECQIKYQSLKKRFKNLYQMNFNEEDDDESALVKLMADILRETYKNVLREEFKLFDASIEKKLHNLYKLEAEERIVDEEEGDDTSNDKMDNIDQDFIGVLNVLRSHEYCCLFESRLSSQKSDSDFRYIKQIKQHMDLQIIQNKLEQGVYSNMKFVSFFRDLLLMFNNAIVYYPKDTLQYSTAIELRAIVKEMGKKLLFHRKIVIALLR
;
A
#
# COMPACT_ATOMS: atom_id res chain seq x y z
N MET A 1 10.31 -6.80 16.55
CA MET A 1 9.96 -8.15 17.03
C MET A 1 8.73 -8.16 17.94
N GLU A 2 8.47 -7.11 18.72
CA GLU A 2 7.38 -7.06 19.70
C GLU A 2 5.96 -6.99 19.10
N LYS A 3 5.72 -6.14 18.09
CA LYS A 3 4.43 -6.05 17.39
C LYS A 3 3.95 -7.38 16.80
N LEU A 4 4.87 -8.09 16.13
CA LEU A 4 4.57 -9.36 15.48
C LEU A 4 4.15 -10.43 16.51
N ARG A 5 4.75 -10.37 17.71
CA ARG A 5 4.43 -11.27 18.83
C ARG A 5 3.08 -10.93 19.46
N VAL A 6 2.82 -9.66 19.76
CA VAL A 6 1.52 -9.18 20.31
C VAL A 6 0.37 -9.54 19.38
N GLN A 7 0.63 -9.48 18.07
CA GLN A 7 -0.35 -9.83 17.07
C GLN A 7 -0.69 -11.32 17.03
N ASP A 8 0.32 -12.19 17.05
CA ASP A 8 0.08 -13.65 17.11
C ASP A 8 -0.67 -14.03 18.38
N ASP A 9 -0.29 -13.41 19.50
CA ASP A 9 -0.95 -13.61 20.79
C ASP A 9 -2.44 -13.18 20.71
N LEU A 10 -2.74 -12.04 20.07
CA LEU A 10 -4.11 -11.57 19.85
C LEU A 10 -4.92 -12.53 18.97
N LEU A 11 -4.36 -12.95 17.84
CA LEU A 11 -5.04 -13.85 16.91
C LEU A 11 -5.33 -15.21 17.56
N LEU A 12 -4.38 -15.74 18.33
CA LEU A 12 -4.55 -16.97 19.08
C LEU A 12 -5.63 -16.83 20.16
N ALA A 13 -5.58 -15.76 20.96
CA ALA A 13 -6.60 -15.50 21.99
C ALA A 13 -8.00 -15.32 21.38
N CYS A 14 -8.12 -14.65 20.23
CA CYS A 14 -9.39 -14.53 19.51
C CYS A 14 -9.88 -15.90 19.01
N SER A 15 -8.99 -16.74 18.48
CA SER A 15 -9.36 -18.07 17.98
C SER A 15 -9.86 -18.98 19.12
N VAL A 16 -9.18 -18.97 20.27
CA VAL A 16 -9.61 -19.69 21.48
C VAL A 16 -10.92 -19.13 22.01
N ARG A 17 -11.12 -17.80 22.01
CA ARG A 17 -12.38 -17.17 22.42
C ARG A 17 -13.57 -17.61 21.56
N MET A 18 -13.36 -17.80 20.27
CA MET A 18 -14.41 -18.16 19.31
C MET A 18 -14.84 -19.62 19.42
N HIS A 19 -13.88 -20.53 19.60
CA HIS A 19 -14.12 -21.97 19.52
C HIS A 19 -14.09 -22.69 20.88
N GLY A 20 -13.58 -22.03 21.93
CA GLY A 20 -13.42 -22.59 23.26
C GLY A 20 -12.11 -23.38 23.43
N LEU A 21 -11.93 -23.93 24.64
CA LEU A 21 -10.74 -24.67 25.05
C LEU A 21 -10.81 -26.18 24.77
N ASP A 22 -11.92 -26.65 24.19
CA ASP A 22 -12.15 -28.07 23.92
C ASP A 22 -12.03 -28.42 22.43
N LYS A 23 -12.03 -27.42 21.53
CA LYS A 23 -12.12 -27.61 20.06
C LYS A 23 -10.86 -27.13 19.34
N TRP A 24 -9.72 -27.72 19.67
CA TRP A 24 -8.41 -27.26 19.20
C TRP A 24 -8.19 -27.42 17.70
N GLU A 25 -8.91 -28.33 17.03
CA GLU A 25 -8.90 -28.44 15.57
C GLU A 25 -9.48 -27.18 14.92
N MET A 26 -10.57 -26.65 15.47
CA MET A 26 -11.19 -25.41 14.97
C MET A 26 -10.33 -24.19 15.28
N VAL A 27 -9.75 -24.13 16.49
CA VAL A 27 -8.81 -23.07 16.89
C VAL A 27 -7.61 -23.03 15.94
N ALA A 28 -7.02 -24.19 15.62
CA ALA A 28 -5.88 -24.29 14.73
C ALA A 28 -6.18 -23.88 13.28
N ALA A 29 -7.34 -24.28 12.76
CA ALA A 29 -7.78 -23.88 11.42
C ALA A 29 -7.97 -22.36 11.32
N GLU A 30 -8.68 -21.76 12.28
CA GLU A 30 -8.95 -20.31 12.27
C GLU A 30 -7.67 -19.51 12.52
N PHE A 31 -6.82 -19.94 13.46
CA PHE A 31 -5.54 -19.28 13.74
C PHE A 31 -4.60 -19.34 12.52
N SER A 32 -4.47 -20.50 11.88
CA SER A 32 -3.65 -20.67 10.67
C SER A 32 -4.16 -19.81 9.52
N LYS A 33 -5.48 -19.76 9.33
CA LYS A 33 -6.12 -18.90 8.32
C LYS A 33 -5.89 -17.41 8.60
N ALA A 34 -6.04 -16.97 9.85
CA ALA A 34 -5.83 -15.58 10.23
C ALA A 34 -4.36 -15.14 10.04
N ILE A 35 -3.39 -16.00 10.39
CA ILE A 35 -1.97 -15.76 10.13
C ILE A 35 -1.69 -15.72 8.63
N PHE A 36 -2.26 -16.64 7.85
CA PHE A 36 -2.10 -16.66 6.40
C PHE A 36 -2.55 -15.35 5.77
N HIS A 37 -3.73 -14.83 6.13
CA HIS A 37 -4.22 -13.57 5.59
C HIS A 37 -3.32 -12.39 5.96
N PHE A 38 -2.76 -12.39 7.17
CA PHE A 38 -1.93 -11.29 7.63
C PHE A 38 -0.49 -11.31 7.08
N ARG A 39 0.15 -12.48 7.06
CA ARG A 39 1.56 -12.63 6.67
C ARG A 39 1.75 -13.07 5.23
N ARG A 40 0.67 -13.46 4.52
CA ARG A 40 0.72 -14.14 3.21
C ARG A 40 1.66 -15.34 3.20
N CYS A 41 1.66 -16.10 4.30
CA CYS A 41 2.53 -17.25 4.49
C CYS A 41 1.68 -18.47 4.87
N VAL A 42 1.90 -19.60 4.19
CA VAL A 42 1.22 -20.86 4.50
C VAL A 42 1.94 -21.51 5.68
N LEU A 43 1.38 -21.31 6.87
CA LEU A 43 1.79 -22.00 8.09
C LEU A 43 0.62 -22.88 8.52
N ASN A 44 0.79 -24.20 8.42
CA ASN A 44 -0.16 -25.16 8.97
C ASN A 44 0.20 -25.40 10.43
N ILE A 45 -0.41 -24.65 11.33
CA ILE A 45 -0.21 -24.81 12.76
C ILE A 45 -1.13 -25.93 13.23
N SER A 46 -0.56 -26.93 13.90
CA SER A 46 -1.31 -28.05 14.44
C SER A 46 -2.10 -27.67 15.71
N PRO A 47 -3.15 -28.42 16.06
CA PRO A 47 -3.90 -28.24 17.31
C PRO A 47 -3.00 -28.24 18.57
N ILE A 48 -2.02 -29.14 18.61
CA ILE A 48 -1.07 -29.28 19.72
C ILE A 48 -0.16 -28.04 19.82
N GLU A 49 0.30 -27.50 18.70
CA GLU A 49 1.08 -26.26 18.72
C GLU A 49 0.26 -25.07 19.21
N CYS A 50 -1.02 -24.98 18.82
CA CYS A 50 -1.94 -23.96 19.35
C CYS A 50 -2.11 -24.07 20.86
N GLN A 51 -2.25 -25.28 21.40
CA GLN A 51 -2.32 -25.53 22.85
C GLN A 51 -1.06 -25.03 23.56
N ILE A 52 0.12 -25.44 23.08
CA ILE A 52 1.40 -25.03 23.67
C ILE A 52 1.55 -23.51 23.65
N LYS A 53 1.23 -22.88 22.52
CA LYS A 53 1.29 -21.42 22.37
C LYS A 53 0.30 -20.73 23.31
N TYR A 54 -0.91 -21.27 23.46
CA TYR A 54 -1.93 -20.70 24.34
C TYR A 54 -1.49 -20.81 25.80
N GLN A 55 -0.97 -21.96 26.25
CA GLN A 55 -0.47 -22.12 27.63
C GLN A 55 0.70 -21.17 27.92
N SER A 56 1.60 -20.98 26.97
CA SER A 56 2.68 -20.00 27.07
C SER A 56 2.14 -18.57 27.16
N LEU A 57 1.13 -18.22 26.37
CA LEU A 57 0.45 -16.92 26.42
C LEU A 57 -0.28 -16.72 27.76
N LYS A 58 -1.09 -17.69 28.20
CA LYS A 58 -1.82 -17.70 29.47
C LYS A 58 -0.87 -17.47 30.64
N LYS A 59 0.24 -18.21 30.71
CA LYS A 59 1.26 -18.05 31.77
C LYS A 59 1.88 -16.66 31.77
N ARG A 60 2.30 -16.15 30.60
CA ARG A 60 2.85 -14.79 30.48
C ARG A 60 1.85 -13.73 30.90
N PHE A 61 0.59 -13.90 30.51
CA PHE A 61 -0.47 -12.97 30.83
C PHE A 61 -0.78 -12.94 32.33
N LYS A 62 -0.95 -14.12 32.97
CA LYS A 62 -1.15 -14.23 34.42
C LYS A 62 -0.01 -13.57 35.19
N ASN A 63 1.23 -13.81 34.80
CA ASN A 63 2.41 -13.21 35.42
C ASN A 63 2.44 -11.69 35.25
N LEU A 64 2.09 -11.17 34.07
CA LEU A 64 2.13 -9.73 33.78
C LEU A 64 1.10 -8.95 34.60
N TYR A 65 -0.09 -9.52 34.80
CA TYR A 65 -1.19 -8.90 35.53
C TYR A 65 -1.31 -9.36 36.99
N GLN A 66 -0.35 -10.16 37.48
CA GLN A 66 -0.33 -10.71 38.85
C GLN A 66 -1.68 -11.37 39.23
N MET A 67 -2.27 -12.11 38.29
CA MET A 67 -3.55 -12.75 38.49
C MET A 67 -3.38 -14.08 39.25
N ASN A 68 -3.94 -14.15 40.45
CA ASN A 68 -4.10 -15.40 41.20
C ASN A 68 -5.36 -16.11 40.69
N PHE A 69 -5.21 -16.87 39.60
CA PHE A 69 -6.31 -17.59 38.97
C PHE A 69 -6.25 -19.07 39.34
N ASN A 70 -7.23 -19.55 40.10
CA ASN A 70 -7.40 -20.94 40.51
C ASN A 70 -8.11 -21.73 39.40
N GLU A 71 -7.43 -22.72 38.81
CA GLU A 71 -7.95 -23.47 37.66
C GLU A 71 -9.17 -24.35 37.99
N GLU A 72 -9.44 -24.57 39.27
CA GLU A 72 -10.57 -25.36 39.77
C GLU A 72 -11.83 -24.51 40.03
N ASP A 73 -11.68 -23.22 40.34
CA ASP A 73 -12.78 -22.34 40.76
C ASP A 73 -13.12 -21.24 39.73
N ASP A 74 -12.18 -20.84 38.88
CA ASP A 74 -12.32 -19.67 38.02
C ASP A 74 -12.69 -20.01 36.56
N ASP A 75 -13.60 -19.21 35.97
CA ASP A 75 -14.07 -19.37 34.59
C ASP A 75 -12.97 -19.02 33.56
N GLU A 76 -12.37 -20.06 32.95
CA GLU A 76 -11.32 -19.89 31.95
C GLU A 76 -11.83 -19.18 30.67
N SER A 77 -13.13 -19.24 30.37
CA SER A 77 -13.74 -18.49 29.27
C SER A 77 -13.69 -16.98 29.52
N ALA A 78 -13.96 -16.56 30.77
CA ALA A 78 -13.84 -15.17 31.18
C ALA A 78 -12.39 -14.66 31.06
N LEU A 79 -11.41 -15.49 31.44
CA LEU A 79 -9.99 -15.18 31.27
C LEU A 79 -9.62 -15.00 29.80
N VAL A 80 -10.02 -15.93 28.92
CA VAL A 80 -9.76 -15.85 27.47
C VAL A 80 -10.36 -14.58 26.87
N LYS A 81 -11.58 -14.22 27.28
CA LYS A 81 -12.24 -12.98 26.83
C LYS A 81 -11.44 -11.74 27.24
N LEU A 82 -11.06 -11.67 28.51
CA LEU A 82 -10.25 -10.58 29.06
C LEU A 82 -8.90 -10.46 28.34
N MET A 83 -8.22 -11.59 28.12
CA MET A 83 -6.96 -11.66 27.37
C MET A 83 -7.12 -11.10 25.95
N ALA A 84 -8.16 -11.53 25.22
CA ALA A 84 -8.39 -11.07 23.85
C ALA A 84 -8.69 -9.57 23.77
N ASP A 85 -9.43 -9.02 24.75
CA ASP A 85 -9.79 -7.60 24.78
C ASP A 85 -8.58 -6.72 25.15
N ILE A 86 -7.78 -7.13 26.13
CA ILE A 86 -6.54 -6.45 26.50
C ILE A 86 -5.53 -6.49 25.35
N LEU A 87 -5.28 -7.66 24.75
CA LEU A 87 -4.37 -7.79 23.62
C LEU A 87 -4.81 -6.96 22.41
N ARG A 88 -6.13 -6.83 22.20
CA ARG A 88 -6.69 -5.98 21.14
C ARG A 88 -6.37 -4.51 21.38
N GLU A 89 -6.53 -4.04 22.61
CA GLU A 89 -6.22 -2.65 22.94
C GLU A 89 -4.72 -2.38 22.91
N THR A 90 -3.90 -3.31 23.42
CA THR A 90 -2.44 -3.24 23.30
C THR A 90 -1.99 -3.18 21.85
N TYR A 91 -2.54 -4.02 20.97
CA TYR A 91 -2.21 -4.00 19.55
C TYR A 91 -2.61 -2.68 18.87
N LYS A 92 -3.80 -2.14 19.18
CA LYS A 92 -4.19 -0.81 18.69
C LYS A 92 -3.23 0.27 19.18
N ASN A 93 -2.80 0.22 20.44
CA ASN A 93 -1.87 1.19 21.00
C ASN A 93 -0.50 1.10 20.32
N VAL A 94 0.02 -0.12 20.08
CA VAL A 94 1.23 -0.32 19.27
C VAL A 94 1.08 0.32 17.88
N LEU A 95 -0.05 0.12 17.21
CA LEU A 95 -0.30 0.76 15.91
C LEU A 95 -0.38 2.29 16.00
N ARG A 96 -1.02 2.84 17.04
CA ARG A 96 -1.11 4.29 17.26
C ARG A 96 0.27 4.89 17.52
N GLU A 97 1.10 4.26 18.34
CA GLU A 97 2.45 4.73 18.63
C GLU A 97 3.35 4.65 17.39
N GLU A 98 3.26 3.59 16.58
CA GLU A 98 3.95 3.55 15.29
C GLU A 98 3.51 4.68 14.35
N PHE A 99 2.21 4.97 14.31
CA PHE A 99 1.68 6.07 13.51
C PHE A 99 2.18 7.42 14.02
N LYS A 100 2.18 7.66 15.34
CA LYS A 100 2.75 8.87 15.95
C LYS A 100 4.23 9.03 15.68
N LEU A 101 5.02 7.95 15.76
CA LEU A 101 6.45 7.98 15.46
C LEU A 101 6.69 8.27 13.97
N PHE A 102 5.82 7.77 13.10
CA PHE A 102 5.87 8.09 11.68
C PHE A 102 5.53 9.55 11.42
N ASP A 103 4.47 10.07 12.04
CA ASP A 103 4.08 11.49 11.96
C ASP A 103 5.19 12.40 12.52
N ALA A 104 5.74 12.08 13.70
CA ALA A 104 6.86 12.83 14.29
C ALA A 104 8.14 12.74 13.45
N SER A 105 8.38 11.61 12.76
CA SER A 105 9.49 11.48 11.81
C SER A 105 9.28 12.36 10.58
N ILE A 106 8.04 12.48 10.11
CA ILE A 106 7.67 13.39 9.04
C ILE A 106 7.84 14.84 9.51
N GLU A 107 7.30 15.20 10.66
CA GLU A 107 7.42 16.54 11.25
C GLU A 107 8.88 16.94 11.49
N LYS A 108 9.72 16.04 12.01
CA LYS A 108 11.15 16.30 12.19
C LYS A 108 11.86 16.51 10.86
N LYS A 109 11.53 15.72 9.83
CA LYS A 109 12.06 15.92 8.48
C LYS A 109 11.60 17.24 7.88
N LEU A 110 10.35 17.63 8.12
CA LEU A 110 9.81 18.93 7.72
C LEU A 110 10.51 20.08 8.46
N HIS A 111 10.71 19.97 9.78
CA HIS A 111 11.40 20.99 10.57
C HIS A 111 12.87 21.15 10.15
N ASN A 112 13.59 20.04 9.91
CA ASN A 112 14.95 20.11 9.39
C ASN A 112 15.00 20.73 7.99
N LEU A 113 14.02 20.44 7.14
CA LEU A 113 13.88 21.08 5.83
C LEU A 113 13.67 22.59 5.98
N TYR A 114 12.76 23.02 6.87
CA TYR A 114 12.52 24.44 7.14
C TYR A 114 13.74 25.14 7.76
N LYS A 115 14.51 24.45 8.59
CA LYS A 115 15.74 24.99 9.18
C LYS A 115 16.84 25.17 8.13
N LEU A 116 17.03 24.18 7.26
CA LEU A 116 17.96 24.27 6.13
C LEU A 116 17.56 25.40 5.17
N GLU A 117 16.27 25.51 4.84
CA GLU A 117 15.73 26.58 4.00
C GLU A 117 15.93 27.98 4.64
N ALA A 118 15.85 28.10 5.97
CA ALA A 118 16.12 29.35 6.66
C ALA A 118 17.62 29.70 6.70
N GLU A 119 18.51 28.70 6.74
CA GLU A 119 19.96 28.88 6.65
C GLU A 119 20.39 29.25 5.22
N GLU A 120 19.69 28.75 4.20
CA GLU A 120 19.91 29.03 2.77
C GLU A 120 19.38 30.41 2.33
N ARG A 121 18.25 30.87 2.88
CA ARG A 121 17.77 32.25 2.68
C ARG A 121 18.72 33.34 3.19
N ILE A 122 19.57 33.01 4.16
CA ILE A 122 20.64 33.93 4.62
C ILE A 122 21.75 34.03 3.55
N VAL A 123 21.87 33.03 2.67
CA VAL A 123 22.87 32.97 1.59
C VAL A 123 22.31 33.57 0.28
N ASP A 124 21.01 33.36 -0.02
CA ASP A 124 20.36 33.83 -1.25
C ASP A 124 20.04 35.35 -1.27
N GLU A 125 20.11 36.06 -0.14
CA GLU A 125 20.02 37.53 -0.16
C GLU A 125 21.22 38.19 -0.88
N GLU A 126 22.27 37.43 -1.25
CA GLU A 126 23.43 37.95 -1.97
C GLU A 126 23.43 37.77 -3.51
N GLU A 127 22.63 36.89 -4.12
CA GLU A 127 22.64 36.71 -5.60
C GLU A 127 21.25 36.42 -6.22
N GLY A 128 20.88 37.16 -7.27
CA GLY A 128 19.59 37.01 -7.98
C GLY A 128 19.70 36.69 -9.48
N ASP A 129 18.64 36.02 -9.97
CA ASP A 129 18.03 36.03 -11.33
C ASP A 129 18.13 34.76 -12.26
N ASP A 130 17.00 34.47 -12.92
CA ASP A 130 16.75 33.76 -14.21
C ASP A 130 16.84 32.20 -14.38
N THR A 131 15.88 31.38 -13.86
CA THR A 131 15.90 29.88 -14.03
C THR A 131 14.57 29.17 -14.43
N SER A 132 13.53 29.86 -14.90
CA SER A 132 12.19 29.24 -15.02
C SER A 132 11.92 28.40 -16.29
N ASN A 133 12.58 28.66 -17.43
CA ASN A 133 12.24 27.99 -18.71
C ASN A 133 12.88 26.59 -18.86
N ASP A 134 14.13 26.39 -18.46
CA ASP A 134 14.82 25.08 -18.58
C ASP A 134 14.14 23.95 -17.78
N LYS A 135 13.40 24.31 -16.72
CA LYS A 135 12.74 23.34 -15.83
C LYS A 135 11.48 22.73 -16.47
N MET A 136 10.81 23.42 -17.39
CA MET A 136 9.60 22.91 -18.05
C MET A 136 9.93 21.90 -19.15
N ASP A 137 10.94 22.21 -19.97
CA ASP A 137 11.37 21.34 -21.08
C ASP A 137 11.89 19.98 -20.58
N ASN A 138 12.60 19.97 -19.45
CA ASN A 138 13.12 18.74 -18.85
C ASN A 138 12.02 17.78 -18.36
N ILE A 139 10.88 18.33 -17.90
CA ILE A 139 9.74 17.54 -17.41
C ILE A 139 9.03 16.79 -18.53
N ASP A 140 8.83 17.46 -19.67
CA ASP A 140 8.17 16.84 -20.81
C ASP A 140 9.06 15.74 -21.42
N GLN A 141 10.39 15.92 -21.41
CA GLN A 141 11.34 14.87 -21.77
C GLN A 141 11.24 13.63 -20.86
N ASP A 142 11.08 13.80 -19.55
CA ASP A 142 10.87 12.68 -18.62
C ASP A 142 9.58 11.90 -18.96
N PHE A 143 8.48 12.60 -19.26
CA PHE A 143 7.21 11.95 -19.62
C PHE A 143 7.29 11.22 -20.96
N ILE A 144 7.95 11.81 -21.95
CA ILE A 144 8.24 11.14 -23.23
C ILE A 144 9.07 9.88 -22.98
N GLY A 145 10.08 9.95 -22.12
CA GLY A 145 10.90 8.80 -21.72
C GLY A 145 10.06 7.66 -21.14
N VAL A 146 9.13 7.96 -20.25
CA VAL A 146 8.21 6.95 -19.68
C VAL A 146 7.35 6.29 -20.77
N LEU A 147 6.74 7.09 -21.66
CA LEU A 147 5.92 6.54 -22.75
C LEU A 147 6.72 5.63 -23.68
N ASN A 148 7.98 5.97 -23.96
CA ASN A 148 8.86 5.15 -24.79
C ASN A 148 9.21 3.81 -24.12
N VAL A 149 9.47 3.78 -22.82
CA VAL A 149 9.71 2.51 -22.10
C VAL A 149 8.45 1.65 -22.05
N LEU A 150 7.26 2.25 -21.96
CA LEU A 150 6.03 1.47 -22.05
C LEU A 150 5.86 0.90 -23.47
N ARG A 151 6.05 1.71 -24.51
CA ARG A 151 5.90 1.29 -25.91
C ARG A 151 6.94 0.25 -26.36
N SER A 152 8.07 0.11 -25.68
CA SER A 152 9.06 -0.94 -25.97
C SER A 152 8.61 -2.34 -25.52
N HIS A 153 7.59 -2.44 -24.67
CA HIS A 153 7.03 -3.72 -24.25
C HIS A 153 6.26 -4.40 -25.39
N GLU A 154 6.51 -5.68 -25.61
CA GLU A 154 6.04 -6.48 -26.77
C GLU A 154 4.54 -6.32 -27.07
N TYR A 155 3.72 -6.25 -26.02
CA TYR A 155 2.26 -6.18 -26.13
C TYR A 155 1.65 -4.84 -25.72
N CYS A 156 2.46 -3.77 -25.60
CA CYS A 156 1.93 -2.45 -25.24
C CYS A 156 0.97 -1.87 -26.31
N CYS A 157 1.16 -2.27 -27.57
CA CYS A 157 0.30 -1.87 -28.68
C CYS A 157 -1.20 -2.19 -28.47
N LEU A 158 -1.53 -3.14 -27.59
CA LEU A 158 -2.91 -3.45 -27.19
C LEU A 158 -3.64 -2.28 -26.49
N PHE A 159 -2.88 -1.27 -26.02
CA PHE A 159 -3.39 -0.10 -25.30
C PHE A 159 -3.16 1.22 -26.07
N GLU A 160 -2.75 1.15 -27.34
CA GLU A 160 -2.40 2.35 -28.11
C GLU A 160 -3.62 3.23 -28.38
N SER A 161 -4.76 2.61 -28.71
CA SER A 161 -6.01 3.31 -28.97
C SER A 161 -7.23 2.49 -28.59
N ARG A 162 -8.34 3.18 -28.30
CA ARG A 162 -9.65 2.54 -28.08
C ARG A 162 -10.08 1.70 -29.28
N LEU A 163 -10.48 0.45 -29.01
CA LEU A 163 -11.01 -0.45 -30.03
C LEU A 163 -12.34 0.05 -30.59
N SER A 164 -12.61 -0.19 -31.88
CA SER A 164 -13.86 0.21 -32.53
C SER A 164 -15.10 -0.38 -31.85
N SER A 165 -14.99 -1.63 -31.35
CA SER A 165 -16.06 -2.28 -30.57
C SER A 165 -16.39 -1.53 -29.27
N GLN A 166 -15.41 -0.86 -28.66
CA GLN A 166 -15.58 -0.06 -27.44
C GLN A 166 -16.05 1.38 -27.72
N LYS A 167 -16.04 1.80 -28.99
CA LYS A 167 -16.52 3.12 -29.44
C LYS A 167 -18.00 3.11 -29.79
N SER A 168 -18.52 1.98 -30.25
CA SER A 168 -19.93 1.85 -30.59
C SER A 168 -20.79 1.72 -29.34
N ASP A 169 -21.94 2.39 -29.33
CA ASP A 169 -22.98 2.24 -28.30
C ASP A 169 -23.50 0.79 -28.16
N SER A 170 -23.10 -0.10 -29.07
CA SER A 170 -23.43 -1.52 -29.06
C SER A 170 -22.63 -2.34 -28.04
N ASP A 171 -21.45 -1.90 -27.57
CA ASP A 171 -20.77 -2.55 -26.43
C ASP A 171 -21.25 -1.95 -25.10
N PHE A 172 -22.49 -2.27 -24.78
CA PHE A 172 -23.12 -1.93 -23.50
C PHE A 172 -22.31 -2.43 -22.30
N ARG A 173 -21.50 -3.50 -22.44
CA ARG A 173 -20.65 -3.99 -21.34
C ARG A 173 -19.52 -3.01 -21.04
N TYR A 174 -18.83 -2.55 -22.09
CA TYR A 174 -17.73 -1.60 -21.93
C TYR A 174 -18.21 -0.29 -21.31
N ILE A 175 -19.26 0.33 -21.88
CA ILE A 175 -19.80 1.62 -21.40
C ILE A 175 -20.34 1.51 -19.96
N LYS A 176 -20.94 0.37 -19.61
CA LYS A 176 -21.44 0.14 -18.25
C LYS A 176 -20.30 0.05 -17.23
N GLN A 177 -19.20 -0.63 -17.56
CA GLN A 177 -18.10 -0.92 -16.63
C GLN A 177 -17.05 0.19 -16.59
N ILE A 178 -16.69 0.77 -17.73
CA ILE A 178 -15.59 1.72 -17.86
C ILE A 178 -16.13 3.15 -17.96
N LYS A 179 -16.07 3.88 -16.84
CA LYS A 179 -16.62 5.24 -16.72
C LYS A 179 -15.76 6.31 -17.37
N GLN A 180 -14.45 6.12 -17.33
CA GLN A 180 -13.50 7.04 -17.95
C GLN A 180 -12.48 6.21 -18.69
N HIS A 181 -12.57 6.23 -20.02
CA HIS A 181 -11.58 5.58 -20.85
C HIS A 181 -10.29 6.38 -20.91
N MET A 182 -9.21 5.64 -21.10
CA MET A 182 -7.87 6.15 -21.31
C MET A 182 -7.12 5.16 -22.19
N ASP A 183 -6.33 5.68 -23.11
CA ASP A 183 -5.40 4.94 -23.97
C ASP A 183 -4.12 5.78 -24.14
N LEU A 184 -3.07 5.20 -24.71
CA LEU A 184 -1.79 5.89 -24.88
C LEU A 184 -1.91 7.09 -25.82
N GLN A 185 -2.79 7.03 -26.83
CA GLN A 185 -3.00 8.16 -27.74
C GLN A 185 -3.63 9.37 -27.03
N ILE A 186 -4.60 9.15 -26.15
CA ILE A 186 -5.17 10.23 -25.31
C ILE A 186 -4.10 10.80 -24.39
N ILE A 187 -3.29 9.95 -23.75
CA ILE A 187 -2.22 10.41 -22.86
C ILE A 187 -1.17 11.22 -23.64
N GLN A 188 -0.76 10.76 -24.82
CA GLN A 188 0.15 11.47 -25.72
C GLN A 188 -0.42 12.84 -26.10
N ASN A 189 -1.67 12.91 -26.54
CA ASN A 189 -2.32 14.18 -26.91
C ASN A 189 -2.39 15.14 -25.72
N LYS A 190 -2.66 14.63 -24.51
CA LYS A 190 -2.69 15.45 -23.28
C LYS A 190 -1.30 15.97 -22.91
N LEU A 191 -0.25 15.19 -23.18
CA LEU A 191 1.13 15.63 -23.00
C LEU A 191 1.47 16.76 -23.98
N GLU A 192 1.19 16.58 -25.26
CA GLU A 192 1.46 17.59 -26.31
C GLU A 192 0.67 18.89 -26.11
N GLN A 193 -0.52 18.82 -25.50
CA GLN A 193 -1.33 19.99 -25.13
C GLN A 193 -0.87 20.65 -23.81
N GLY A 194 0.19 20.17 -23.17
CA GLY A 194 0.70 20.70 -21.91
C GLY A 194 -0.23 20.48 -20.70
N VAL A 195 -1.15 19.50 -20.78
CA VAL A 195 -2.09 19.21 -19.67
C VAL A 195 -1.36 18.76 -18.41
N TYR A 196 -0.19 18.13 -18.59
CA TYR A 196 0.66 17.61 -17.52
C TYR A 196 1.75 18.58 -17.04
N SER A 197 1.85 19.77 -17.65
CA SER A 197 2.79 20.83 -17.25
C SER A 197 2.43 21.42 -15.87
N ASN A 198 3.29 22.27 -15.31
CA ASN A 198 3.11 22.93 -14.00
C ASN A 198 2.95 21.94 -12.82
N MET A 199 3.93 21.04 -12.64
CA MET A 199 3.97 20.06 -11.53
C MET A 199 2.81 19.05 -11.47
N LYS A 200 2.02 18.91 -12.53
CA LYS A 200 0.91 17.94 -12.63
C LYS A 200 1.36 16.50 -12.92
N PHE A 201 2.54 16.10 -12.45
CA PHE A 201 3.08 14.74 -12.51
C PHE A 201 2.10 13.67 -12.04
N VAL A 202 1.42 13.95 -10.92
CA VAL A 202 0.46 13.02 -10.33
C VAL A 202 -0.67 12.69 -11.33
N SER A 203 -1.05 13.65 -12.17
CA SER A 203 -2.13 13.46 -13.14
C SER A 203 -1.71 12.60 -14.34
N PHE A 204 -0.45 12.70 -14.80
CA PHE A 204 0.11 11.82 -15.83
C PHE A 204 0.11 10.35 -15.38
N PHE A 205 0.67 10.08 -14.19
CA PHE A 205 0.69 8.73 -13.63
C PHE A 205 -0.69 8.20 -13.27
N ARG A 206 -1.61 9.07 -12.82
CA ARG A 206 -3.01 8.69 -12.61
C ARG A 206 -3.65 8.20 -13.89
N ASP A 207 -3.45 8.88 -15.01
CA ASP A 207 -4.05 8.50 -16.29
C ASP A 207 -3.45 7.20 -16.83
N LEU A 208 -2.12 7.00 -16.73
CA LEU A 208 -1.49 5.71 -17.05
C LEU A 208 -2.04 4.56 -16.20
N LEU A 209 -2.19 4.77 -14.89
CA LEU A 209 -2.75 3.75 -14.01
C LEU A 209 -4.23 3.49 -14.30
N LEU A 210 -4.99 4.52 -14.67
CA LEU A 210 -6.39 4.39 -15.06
C LEU A 210 -6.54 3.51 -16.29
N MET A 211 -5.72 3.72 -17.33
CA MET A 211 -5.70 2.89 -18.54
C MET A 211 -5.54 1.40 -18.22
N PHE A 212 -4.51 1.03 -17.43
CA PHE A 212 -4.28 -0.37 -17.07
C PHE A 212 -5.29 -0.93 -16.08
N ASN A 213 -5.78 -0.14 -15.13
CA ASN A 213 -6.85 -0.58 -14.22
C ASN A 213 -8.14 -0.87 -14.99
N ASN A 214 -8.49 -0.03 -15.98
CA ASN A 214 -9.64 -0.26 -16.84
C ASN A 214 -9.51 -1.57 -17.61
N ALA A 215 -8.32 -1.86 -18.15
CA ALA A 215 -8.06 -3.12 -18.83
C ALA A 215 -8.22 -4.34 -17.90
N ILE A 216 -7.68 -4.27 -16.68
CA ILE A 216 -7.81 -5.32 -15.66
C ILE A 216 -9.28 -5.56 -15.26
N VAL A 217 -10.10 -4.52 -15.25
CA VAL A 217 -11.54 -4.61 -14.91
C VAL A 217 -12.36 -5.16 -16.06
N TYR A 218 -12.06 -4.76 -17.29
CA TYR A 218 -12.87 -5.11 -18.47
C TYR A 218 -12.51 -6.48 -19.04
N TYR A 219 -11.22 -6.79 -19.16
CA TYR A 219 -10.78 -8.02 -19.84
C TYR A 219 -10.76 -9.23 -18.88
N PRO A 220 -11.19 -10.42 -19.35
CA PRO A 220 -11.07 -11.67 -18.59
C PRO A 220 -9.62 -12.03 -18.23
N LYS A 221 -9.42 -12.78 -17.15
CA LYS A 221 -8.09 -13.07 -16.57
C LYS A 221 -7.17 -13.90 -17.46
N ASP A 222 -7.75 -14.66 -18.38
CA ASP A 222 -7.10 -15.54 -19.34
C ASP A 222 -6.68 -14.82 -20.63
N THR A 223 -7.00 -13.54 -20.79
CA THR A 223 -6.59 -12.78 -21.97
C THR A 223 -5.21 -12.14 -21.80
N LEU A 224 -4.53 -11.96 -22.92
CA LEU A 224 -3.24 -11.27 -22.98
C LEU A 224 -3.35 -9.82 -22.50
N GLN A 225 -4.46 -9.14 -22.79
CA GLN A 225 -4.69 -7.77 -22.32
C GLN A 225 -4.70 -7.69 -20.79
N TYR A 226 -5.26 -8.69 -20.10
CA TYR A 226 -5.30 -8.70 -18.65
C TYR A 226 -3.91 -8.92 -18.04
N SER A 227 -3.16 -9.92 -18.52
CA SER A 227 -1.81 -10.22 -18.01
C SER A 227 -0.84 -9.06 -18.29
N THR A 228 -0.81 -8.56 -19.52
CA THR A 228 0.04 -7.42 -19.90
C THR A 228 -0.32 -6.15 -19.11
N ALA A 229 -1.61 -5.89 -18.85
CA ALA A 229 -2.02 -4.74 -18.05
C ALA A 229 -1.52 -4.82 -16.59
N ILE A 230 -1.44 -6.02 -16.00
CA ILE A 230 -0.85 -6.20 -14.66
C ILE A 230 0.64 -5.87 -14.68
N GLU A 231 1.37 -6.39 -15.67
CA GLU A 231 2.82 -6.20 -15.81
C GLU A 231 3.17 -4.72 -16.02
N LEU A 232 2.56 -4.07 -17.02
CA LEU A 232 2.81 -2.66 -17.32
C LEU A 232 2.39 -1.74 -16.17
N ARG A 233 1.31 -2.06 -15.46
CA ARG A 233 0.90 -1.31 -14.26
C ARG A 233 1.94 -1.39 -13.15
N ALA A 234 2.61 -2.52 -12.97
CA ALA A 234 3.69 -2.63 -12.00
C ALA A 234 4.88 -1.75 -12.39
N ILE A 235 5.26 -1.74 -13.67
CA ILE A 235 6.32 -0.89 -14.21
C ILE A 235 6.00 0.59 -13.99
N VAL A 236 4.79 1.05 -14.34
CA VAL A 236 4.34 2.44 -14.14
C VAL A 236 4.42 2.84 -12.67
N LYS A 237 4.03 1.95 -11.74
CA LYS A 237 4.11 2.24 -10.30
C LYS A 237 5.55 2.46 -9.83
N GLU A 238 6.49 1.65 -10.31
CA GLU A 238 7.90 1.78 -9.93
C GLU A 238 8.55 3.01 -10.54
N MET A 239 8.26 3.31 -11.81
CA MET A 239 8.70 4.57 -12.46
C MET A 239 8.17 5.79 -11.73
N GLY A 240 6.88 5.77 -11.35
CA GLY A 240 6.24 6.86 -10.63
C GLY A 240 6.92 7.17 -9.30
N LYS A 241 7.30 6.13 -8.54
CA LYS A 241 8.05 6.30 -7.27
C LYS A 241 9.42 6.90 -7.49
N LYS A 242 10.18 6.40 -8.48
CA LYS A 242 11.53 6.88 -8.79
C LYS A 242 11.53 8.35 -9.21
N LEU A 243 10.65 8.74 -10.13
CA LEU A 243 10.55 10.13 -10.58
C LEU A 243 10.03 11.07 -9.47
N LEU A 244 9.11 10.62 -8.61
CA LEU A 244 8.73 11.38 -7.42
C LEU A 244 9.91 11.59 -6.46
N PHE A 245 10.74 10.56 -6.30
CA PHE A 245 11.94 10.65 -5.47
C PHE A 245 12.96 11.62 -6.07
N HIS A 246 13.26 11.51 -7.36
CA HIS A 246 14.15 12.45 -8.05
C HIS A 246 13.62 13.88 -8.03
N ARG A 247 12.32 14.10 -8.24
CA ARG A 247 11.72 15.44 -8.15
C ARG A 247 11.80 16.01 -6.74
N LYS A 248 11.58 15.19 -5.70
CA LYS A 248 11.76 15.64 -4.32
C LYS A 248 13.20 16.06 -4.03
N ILE A 249 14.18 15.37 -4.61
CA ILE A 249 15.59 15.74 -4.53
C ILE A 249 15.86 17.03 -5.31
N VAL A 250 15.47 17.09 -6.59
CA VAL A 250 15.74 18.24 -7.46
C VAL A 250 15.05 19.51 -6.96
N ILE A 251 13.81 19.42 -6.46
CA ILE A 251 13.13 20.57 -5.82
C ILE A 251 13.85 21.00 -4.53
N ALA A 252 14.49 20.07 -3.82
CA ALA A 252 15.31 20.34 -2.63
C ALA A 252 16.78 20.69 -2.96
N LEU A 253 17.15 20.76 -4.24
CA LEU A 253 18.46 21.22 -4.73
C LEU A 253 18.35 22.54 -5.53
N LEU A 254 17.12 22.94 -5.87
CA LEU A 254 16.79 24.17 -6.61
C LEU A 254 16.04 25.18 -5.73
N ARG A 255 15.99 24.88 -4.43
CA ARG A 255 15.52 25.68 -3.30
C ARG A 255 16.43 25.33 -2.14
#